data_AF-A0A1I7XEU5-F1
#
_entry.id   AF-A0A1I7XEU5-F1
#
_cell.length_a   1.000
_cell.length_b   1.000
_cell.length_c   1.000
_cell.angle_alpha   90.00
_cell.angle_beta   90.00
_cell.angle_gamma   90.00
#
_symmetry.space_group_name_H-M   'P 1'
#
loop_
_entity.id
_entity.type
_entity.pdbx_description
1 polymer ?
#
loop_
_entity_poly.entity_id
_entity_poly.type
_entity_poly.pdbx_seq_one_letter_code
_entity_poly.pdbx_strand_id
1 'polypeptide(L)'
;MEKAYLKAKSQGISLCNVQRMATAVQEATQEAFKTSFETIASHKDFVAKVNFAGDLNCKIEVDGKFILAYATPIKEREMIRHIAQINIIDANTFFSDGSDELFDAANGTDSSKPTYIVYGPIRKK
;
A
#
# COMPACT_ATOMS: atom_id res chain seq x y z
N MET A 1 9.80 8.93 -1.10
CA MET A 1 9.81 7.65 -0.37
C MET A 1 11.21 7.23 0.04
N GLU A 2 12.14 6.95 -0.88
CA GLU A 2 13.50 6.47 -0.54
C GLU A 2 14.26 7.41 0.43
N LYS A 3 14.28 8.72 0.16
CA LYS A 3 14.88 9.71 1.07
C LYS A 3 14.29 9.66 2.48
N ALA A 4 12.97 9.46 2.60
CA ALA A 4 12.29 9.37 3.90
C ALA A 4 12.69 8.08 4.64
N TYR A 5 12.79 6.96 3.91
CA TYR A 5 13.30 5.70 4.45
C TYR A 5 14.75 5.83 4.95
N LEU A 6 15.64 6.40 4.15
CA LEU A 6 17.06 6.58 4.53
C LEU A 6 17.21 7.50 5.74
N LYS A 7 16.41 8.57 5.83
CA LYS A 7 16.34 9.45 7.01
C LYS A 7 15.85 8.71 8.25
N ALA A 8 14.81 7.88 8.11
CA ALA A 8 14.30 7.06 9.21
C ALA A 8 15.36 6.07 9.70
N LYS A 9 16.05 5.39 8.77
CA LYS A 9 17.18 4.49 9.09
C LYS A 9 18.32 5.23 9.81
N SER A 10 18.71 6.43 9.35
CA SER A 10 19.80 7.19 9.96
C SER A 10 19.51 7.66 11.40
N GLN A 11 18.24 7.68 11.81
CA GLN A 11 17.83 7.95 13.19
C GLN A 11 17.97 6.73 14.13
N GLY A 12 18.63 5.67 13.69
CA GLY A 12 18.87 4.45 14.48
C GLY A 12 17.65 3.51 14.54
N ILE A 13 16.70 3.65 13.60
CA ILE A 13 15.53 2.77 13.52
C ILE A 13 15.99 1.40 13.03
N SER A 14 15.66 0.35 13.81
CA SER A 14 15.92 -1.04 13.41
C SER A 14 15.24 -1.37 12.08
N LEU A 15 15.96 -2.03 11.17
CA LEU A 15 15.43 -2.52 9.89
C LEU A 15 14.32 -3.57 10.05
N CYS A 16 14.17 -4.15 11.24
CA CYS A 16 13.07 -5.06 11.60
C CYS A 16 11.78 -4.31 11.95
N ASN A 17 11.86 -3.02 12.27
CA ASN A 17 10.68 -2.22 12.60
C ASN A 17 10.08 -1.59 11.34
N VAL A 18 9.47 -2.42 10.49
CA VAL A 18 8.83 -1.98 9.25
C VAL A 18 7.69 -0.98 9.50
N GLN A 19 7.04 -1.03 10.67
CA GLN A 19 6.01 -0.07 11.04
C GLN A 19 6.57 1.36 11.09
N ARG A 20 7.71 1.57 11.77
CA ARG A 20 8.33 2.90 11.83
C ARG A 20 8.79 3.39 10.45
N MET A 21 9.24 2.48 9.59
CA MET A 21 9.60 2.81 8.21
C MET A 21 8.38 3.24 7.40
N ALA A 22 7.26 2.50 7.50
CA ALA A 22 6.01 2.86 6.86
C ALA A 22 5.49 4.22 7.34
N THR A 23 5.50 4.47 8.66
CA THR A 23 5.09 5.76 9.24
C THR A 23 5.95 6.92 8.71
N ALA A 24 7.27 6.78 8.69
CA ALA A 24 8.14 7.84 8.19
C ALA A 24 7.92 8.15 6.70
N VAL A 25 7.67 7.11 5.89
CA VAL A 25 7.35 7.30 4.48
C VAL A 25 5.98 7.94 4.31
N GLN A 26 4.97 7.50 5.06
CA GLN A 26 3.62 8.07 5.05
C GLN A 26 3.63 9.55 5.40
N GLU A 27 4.28 9.94 6.50
CA GLU A 27 4.39 11.34 6.92
C GLU A 27 5.02 12.21 5.83
N ALA A 28 6.12 11.72 5.24
CA ALA A 28 6.82 12.44 4.18
C ALA A 28 5.98 12.58 2.89
N THR A 29 5.21 11.55 2.51
CA THR A 29 4.34 11.64 1.32
C THR A 29 3.14 12.55 1.58
N GLN A 30 2.53 12.49 2.76
CA GLN A 30 1.44 13.41 3.13
C GLN A 30 1.92 14.86 3.13
N GLU A 31 3.12 15.13 3.66
CA GLU A 31 3.70 16.47 3.67
C GLU A 31 4.00 16.97 2.26
N ALA A 32 4.53 16.11 1.37
CA ALA A 32 4.92 16.48 0.01
C ALA A 32 3.72 16.76 -0.89
N PHE A 33 2.68 15.93 -0.83
CA PHE A 33 1.54 15.98 -1.75
C PHE A 33 0.29 16.65 -1.15
N LYS A 34 0.33 17.05 0.13
CA LYS A 34 -0.77 17.73 0.83
C LYS A 34 -2.10 16.97 0.78
N THR A 35 -2.04 15.65 0.80
CA THR A 35 -3.21 14.76 0.86
C THR A 35 -2.91 13.56 1.78
N SER A 36 -3.93 12.80 2.17
CA SER A 36 -3.76 11.59 2.99
C SER A 36 -3.12 10.46 2.19
N PHE A 37 -2.22 9.72 2.83
CA PHE A 37 -1.59 8.54 2.24
C PHE A 37 -1.71 7.35 3.19
N GLU A 38 -1.75 6.17 2.59
CA GLU A 38 -1.51 4.90 3.25
C GLU A 38 -0.16 4.35 2.79
N THR A 39 0.55 3.67 3.70
CA THR A 39 1.86 3.10 3.41
C THR A 39 1.99 1.71 4.00
N ILE A 40 2.49 0.78 3.18
CA ILE A 40 2.76 -0.61 3.54
C ILE A 40 4.26 -0.83 3.39
N ALA A 41 4.90 -1.39 4.42
CA ALA A 41 6.29 -1.82 4.37
C ALA A 41 6.40 -3.30 4.73
N SER A 42 7.20 -4.04 3.96
CA SER A 42 7.35 -5.49 4.11
C SER A 42 8.81 -5.93 4.00
N HIS A 43 9.10 -7.05 4.67
CA HIS A 43 10.38 -7.76 4.58
C HIS A 43 10.55 -8.55 3.29
N LYS A 44 9.46 -8.87 2.60
CA LYS A 44 9.45 -9.62 1.35
C LYS A 44 8.55 -8.92 0.33
N ASP A 45 8.80 -9.22 -0.92
CA ASP A 45 7.97 -8.69 -2.00
C ASP A 45 6.52 -9.15 -1.86
N PHE A 46 5.60 -8.32 -2.35
CA PHE A 46 4.16 -8.56 -2.33
C PHE A 46 3.50 -7.94 -3.56
N VAL A 47 2.37 -8.49 -3.98
CA VAL A 47 1.55 -7.89 -5.04
C VAL A 47 0.43 -7.09 -4.39
N ALA A 48 0.10 -5.94 -4.95
CA ALA A 48 -0.98 -5.10 -4.43
C ALA A 48 -1.84 -4.61 -5.59
N LYS A 49 -3.16 -4.67 -5.38
CA LYS A 49 -4.16 -3.99 -6.20
C LYS A 49 -4.84 -2.97 -5.28
N VAL A 50 -4.41 -1.72 -5.38
CA VAL A 50 -4.86 -0.64 -4.49
C VAL A 50 -5.86 0.26 -5.22
N ASN A 51 -6.84 0.75 -4.47
CA ASN A 51 -7.64 1.88 -4.89
C ASN A 51 -6.95 3.17 -4.39
N PHE A 52 -6.56 4.06 -5.30
CA PHE A 52 -5.78 5.25 -4.96
C PHE A 52 -6.31 6.49 -5.67
N ALA A 53 -6.07 7.65 -5.06
CA ALA A 53 -6.49 8.93 -5.62
C ALA A 53 -5.52 9.41 -6.72
N GLY A 54 -6.07 9.77 -7.88
CA GLY A 54 -5.32 10.36 -9.00
C GLY A 54 -4.28 9.40 -9.58
N ASP A 55 -3.04 9.87 -9.71
CA ASP A 55 -1.86 9.13 -10.18
C ASP A 55 -0.85 8.86 -9.04
N LEU A 56 -1.26 9.05 -7.79
CA LEU A 56 -0.39 9.01 -6.61
C LEU A 56 -0.31 7.59 -6.01
N ASN A 57 0.37 6.68 -6.72
CA ASN A 57 0.70 5.34 -6.24
C ASN A 57 2.16 5.01 -6.61
N CYS A 58 2.95 4.55 -5.63
CA CYS A 58 4.34 4.18 -5.89
C CYS A 58 4.80 3.04 -4.98
N LYS A 59 5.46 2.04 -5.57
CA LYS A 59 6.12 0.93 -4.87
C LYS A 59 7.61 0.93 -5.18
N ILE A 60 8.44 0.87 -4.14
CA ILE A 60 9.90 0.84 -4.26
C ILE A 60 10.49 -0.34 -3.47
N GLU A 61 11.68 -0.76 -3.86
CA GLU A 61 12.55 -1.63 -3.06
C GLU A 61 13.76 -0.82 -2.57
N VAL A 62 14.03 -0.85 -1.26
CA VAL A 62 15.18 -0.18 -0.65
C VAL A 62 15.69 -1.00 0.53
N ASP A 63 16.99 -1.28 0.59
CA ASP A 63 17.63 -2.11 1.63
C ASP A 63 16.92 -3.46 1.88
N GLY A 64 16.49 -4.12 0.79
CA GLY A 64 15.73 -5.36 0.83
C GLY A 64 14.41 -5.23 1.61
N LYS A 65 13.79 -4.05 1.60
CA LYS A 65 12.42 -3.79 2.06
C LYS A 65 11.59 -3.34 0.88
N PHE A 66 10.35 -3.80 0.85
CA PHE A 66 9.38 -3.42 -0.17
C PHE A 66 8.41 -2.42 0.46
N ILE A 67 8.31 -1.22 -0.11
CA ILE A 67 7.50 -0.14 0.44
C ILE A 67 6.54 0.34 -0.65
N LEU A 68 5.24 0.28 -0.37
CA LEU A 68 4.18 0.83 -1.20
C LEU A 68 3.57 2.02 -0.47
N ALA A 69 3.41 3.15 -1.15
CA ALA A 69 2.65 4.28 -0.66
C ALA A 69 1.66 4.74 -1.74
N TYR A 70 0.42 5.00 -1.34
CA TYR A 70 -0.63 5.49 -2.23
C TYR A 70 -1.50 6.55 -1.54
N ALA A 71 -2.01 7.50 -2.32
CA ALA A 71 -2.93 8.50 -1.80
C ALA A 71 -4.29 7.84 -1.52
N THR A 72 -4.79 8.00 -0.30
CA THR A 72 -6.09 7.46 0.11
C THR A 72 -7.21 8.14 -0.69
N PRO A 73 -8.11 7.39 -1.34
CA PRO A 73 -9.31 7.96 -1.96
C PRO A 73 -10.18 8.67 -0.92
N ILE A 74 -10.41 9.98 -1.08
CA ILE A 74 -11.26 10.77 -0.17
C ILE A 74 -12.68 10.85 -0.77
N LYS A 75 -13.72 10.50 0.00
CA LYS A 75 -15.12 10.83 -0.31
C LYS A 75 -15.41 12.28 0.09
N GLU A 76 -16.08 13.02 -0.78
CA GLU A 76 -16.55 14.39 -0.53
C GLU A 76 -17.58 14.49 0.62
N ARG A 77 -18.10 13.35 1.14
CA ARG A 77 -19.23 13.35 2.10
C ARG A 77 -19.01 12.79 3.49
N GLU A 78 -17.87 12.20 3.84
CA GLU A 78 -17.73 11.61 5.19
C GLU A 78 -16.40 11.98 5.86
N MET A 79 -16.44 13.05 6.65
CA MET A 79 -15.48 13.35 7.72
C MET A 79 -15.60 12.36 8.91
N ILE A 80 -15.74 11.08 8.61
CA ILE A 80 -15.60 10.01 9.59
C ILE A 80 -14.45 9.17 9.09
N ARG A 81 -13.45 8.98 9.96
CA ARG A 81 -12.23 8.19 9.78
C ARG A 81 -12.56 6.84 9.13
N HIS A 82 -12.65 6.81 7.80
CA HIS A 82 -12.84 5.59 7.05
C HIS A 82 -11.55 4.80 7.21
N ILE A 83 -11.65 3.67 7.92
CA ILE A 83 -10.63 2.65 7.83
C ILE A 83 -10.80 2.07 6.43
N ALA A 84 -9.89 2.43 5.51
CA ALA A 84 -9.79 1.71 4.24
C ALA A 84 -9.62 0.22 4.59
N GLN A 85 -10.59 -0.61 4.19
CA GLN A 85 -10.50 -2.04 4.43
C GLN A 85 -9.41 -2.61 3.52
N ILE A 86 -8.30 -3.00 4.15
CA ILE A 86 -7.23 -3.74 3.50
C ILE A 86 -7.58 -5.23 3.59
N ASN A 87 -7.80 -5.84 2.43
CA ASN A 87 -8.05 -7.27 2.31
C ASN A 87 -6.74 -7.98 1.99
N ILE A 88 -6.30 -8.86 2.88
CA ILE A 88 -5.08 -9.65 2.70
C ILE A 88 -5.47 -11.04 2.19
N ILE A 89 -4.99 -11.40 1.00
CA ILE A 89 -5.37 -12.64 0.30
C ILE A 89 -4.11 -13.45 -0.03
N ASP A 90 -4.16 -14.76 0.18
CA ASP A 90 -3.07 -15.67 -0.22
C ASP A 90 -2.97 -15.76 -1.74
N ALA A 91 -1.75 -15.87 -2.26
CA ALA A 91 -1.46 -15.94 -3.68
C ALA A 91 -2.19 -17.11 -4.37
N ASN A 92 -2.33 -18.27 -3.73
CA ASN A 92 -3.04 -19.39 -4.35
C ASN A 92 -4.53 -19.09 -4.52
N THR A 93 -5.13 -18.37 -3.56
CA THR A 93 -6.51 -17.88 -3.68
C THR A 93 -6.62 -16.81 -4.77
N PHE A 94 -5.64 -15.90 -4.84
CA PHE A 94 -5.62 -14.81 -5.83
C PHE A 94 -5.48 -15.31 -7.27
N PHE A 95 -4.75 -16.40 -7.51
CA PHE A 95 -4.55 -16.96 -8.85
C PHE A 95 -5.46 -18.16 -9.14
N SER A 96 -6.53 -18.37 -8.37
CA SER A 96 -7.49 -19.46 -8.59
C SER A 96 -8.58 -19.06 -9.59
N ASP A 97 -9.02 -20.01 -10.41
CA ASP A 97 -10.08 -19.80 -11.39
C ASP A 97 -11.38 -19.43 -10.67
N GLY A 98 -11.83 -18.18 -10.82
CA GLY A 98 -13.02 -17.63 -10.13
C GLY A 98 -12.77 -16.34 -9.34
N SER A 99 -11.52 -15.88 -9.22
CA SER A 99 -11.22 -14.64 -8.51
C SER A 99 -11.43 -13.36 -9.33
N ASP A 100 -11.61 -13.47 -10.65
CA ASP A 100 -11.78 -12.31 -11.55
C ASP A 100 -13.01 -11.46 -11.18
N GLU A 101 -14.13 -12.10 -10.79
CA GLU A 101 -15.33 -11.38 -10.31
C GLU A 101 -15.07 -10.60 -9.01
N LEU A 102 -14.17 -11.07 -8.14
CA LEU A 102 -13.79 -10.39 -6.89
C LEU A 102 -12.98 -9.11 -7.16
N PHE A 103 -12.27 -9.06 -8.30
CA PHE A 103 -11.31 -8.01 -8.61
C PHE A 103 -11.74 -7.06 -9.74
N ASP A 104 -12.67 -7.44 -10.62
CA ASP A 104 -13.22 -6.54 -11.65
C ASP A 104 -14.08 -5.42 -11.06
N ALA A 105 -14.61 -5.63 -9.86
CA ALA A 105 -15.22 -4.56 -9.06
C ALA A 105 -14.23 -3.45 -8.65
N ALA A 106 -12.91 -3.66 -8.75
CA ALA A 106 -11.88 -2.75 -8.21
C ALA A 106 -11.31 -1.72 -9.20
N ASN A 107 -11.71 -1.72 -10.49
CA ASN A 107 -11.27 -0.69 -11.44
C ASN A 107 -12.26 0.47 -11.50
N GLY A 108 -11.98 1.59 -10.85
CA GLY A 108 -12.80 2.80 -10.94
C GLY A 108 -12.48 3.80 -9.85
N THR A 109 -12.78 5.08 -10.10
CA THR A 109 -12.59 6.22 -9.19
C THR A 109 -13.49 6.20 -7.95
N ASP A 110 -14.19 5.09 -7.71
CA ASP A 110 -15.06 4.93 -6.55
C ASP A 110 -14.24 4.52 -5.33
N SER A 111 -14.11 5.46 -4.40
CA SER A 111 -13.64 5.29 -3.02
C SER A 111 -14.27 4.15 -2.20
N SER A 112 -15.39 3.54 -2.64
CA SER A 112 -15.97 2.34 -2.02
C SER A 112 -15.21 1.05 -2.35
N LYS A 113 -14.33 1.08 -3.36
CA LYS A 113 -13.61 -0.10 -3.82
C LYS A 113 -12.51 -0.49 -2.82
N PRO A 114 -12.42 -1.79 -2.46
CA PRO A 114 -11.45 -2.27 -1.49
C PRO A 114 -10.03 -2.27 -2.02
N THR A 115 -9.06 -2.20 -1.09
CA THR A 115 -7.64 -2.44 -1.37
C THR A 115 -7.30 -3.90 -1.09
N TYR A 116 -6.55 -4.54 -1.99
CA TYR A 116 -6.10 -5.92 -1.86
C TYR A 116 -4.57 -6.02 -1.80
N ILE A 117 -4.07 -6.73 -0.79
CA ILE A 117 -2.67 -7.15 -0.69
C ILE A 117 -2.62 -8.65 -0.88
N VAL A 118 -1.84 -9.08 -1.87
CA VAL A 118 -1.61 -10.48 -2.19
C VAL A 118 -0.24 -10.89 -1.64
N TYR A 119 -0.24 -11.92 -0.81
CA TYR A 119 0.97 -12.45 -0.16
C TYR A 119 1.13 -13.95 -0.41
N GLY A 120 2.36 -14.45 -0.28
CA GLY A 120 2.66 -15.87 -0.52
C GLY A 120 3.55 -16.08 -1.76
N PRO A 121 3.94 -17.33 -2.06
CA PRO A 121 4.79 -17.63 -3.20
C PRO A 121 4.06 -17.31 -4.51
N ILE A 122 4.44 -16.20 -5.14
CA ILE A 122 3.97 -15.84 -6.47
C ILE A 122 4.71 -16.76 -7.45
N ARG A 123 4.05 -17.85 -7.86
CA ARG A 123 4.59 -18.74 -8.90
C ARG A 123 4.58 -17.97 -10.22
N LYS A 124 5.77 -17.61 -10.73
CA LYS A 124 5.89 -17.18 -12.12
C LYS A 124 5.52 -18.40 -12.97
N LYS A 125 4.41 -18.32 -13.71
CA LYS A 125 4.12 -19.25 -14.80
C LYS A 125 5.23 -19.16 -15.85
#